data_AF-A0A6L7GWV7-F1
#
_entry.id   AF-A0A6L7GWV7-F1
#
_cell.length_a   1.000
_cell.length_b   1.000
_cell.length_c   1.000
_cell.angle_alpha   90.00
_cell.angle_beta   90.00
_cell.angle_gamma   90.00
#
_symmetry.space_group_name_H-M   'P 1'
#
loop_
_entity.id
_entity.type
_entity.pdbx_description
1 polymer ?
#
loop_
_entity_poly.entity_id
_entity_poly.type
_entity_poly.pdbx_seq_one_letter_code
_entity_poly.pdbx_strand_id
1 'polypeptide(L)'
;MPSAATVRRLFGSTPLVVIVTAVGVLAGSATFLVAPADHIEPAADPSPQQVDSAKQSVDSAKMMFGLMSAGLGSATGSITSVTESAAQVFDAVDTARQASTEIVSGLESAPSTSSAADDVEQLTTAVSAGIDDVRSLSRSAEQMDELVTPLVGFVQENQVPGGDDVLAQLTALQSASREISAQTAQLDSLQTQLDAITSAVGESTAQLDQGIGQAQSAARQLDAGLTTLSSAREDTVAAAEKVSDGVGQLNGVLGTINNSLDSASTNLTPQGQTSTPAVTVDNSERTALALLVGALCALATLAIMVGMNHRPRRLRARLGAGRHANGTSVVAGEPA
;
A
#
# COMPACT_ATOMS: atom_id res chain seq x y z
N MET A 1 -4.91 11.83 0.22
CA MET A 1 -3.53 12.25 -0.16
C MET A 1 -2.59 11.95 1.02
N PRO A 2 -1.81 10.86 0.96
CA PRO A 2 -0.81 10.60 2.00
C PRO A 2 0.25 11.71 1.97
N SER A 3 0.57 12.24 3.14
CA SER A 3 1.60 13.27 3.33
C SER A 3 2.93 12.82 2.75
N ALA A 4 3.56 13.67 1.93
CA ALA A 4 4.87 13.48 1.31
C ALA A 4 6.01 13.17 2.31
N ALA A 5 5.74 13.28 3.63
CA ALA A 5 6.69 12.94 4.68
C ALA A 5 6.85 11.42 4.93
N THR A 6 5.87 10.58 4.59
CA THR A 6 5.89 9.15 4.93
C THR A 6 6.61 8.30 3.87
N VAL A 7 6.50 8.67 2.59
CA VAL A 7 7.20 7.97 1.47
C VAL A 7 8.72 8.15 1.54
N ARG A 8 9.21 9.25 2.12
CA ARG A 8 10.64 9.58 2.15
C ARG A 8 11.46 8.76 3.15
N ARG A 9 10.83 7.94 4.00
CA ARG A 9 11.53 7.17 5.05
C ARG A 9 11.91 5.75 4.67
N LEU A 10 11.30 5.15 3.64
CA LEU A 10 11.64 3.77 3.23
C LEU A 10 12.68 3.68 2.10
N PHE A 11 12.89 4.75 1.31
CA PHE A 11 13.83 4.77 0.17
C PHE A 11 15.19 5.44 0.46
N GLY A 12 15.51 5.69 1.73
CA GLY A 12 16.64 6.54 2.11
C GLY A 12 18.04 5.92 2.03
N SER A 13 18.17 4.60 1.92
CA SER A 13 19.47 3.91 2.10
C SER A 13 20.06 3.29 0.83
N THR A 14 19.25 2.91 -0.17
CA THR A 14 19.72 2.26 -1.39
C THR A 14 20.55 3.15 -2.33
N PRO A 15 20.22 4.44 -2.59
CA PRO A 15 21.10 5.30 -3.41
C PRO A 15 22.44 5.60 -2.73
N LEU A 16 22.52 5.38 -1.42
CA LEU A 16 23.65 5.76 -0.58
C LEU A 16 24.86 4.85 -0.83
N VAL A 17 24.62 3.54 -0.96
CA VAL A 17 25.69 2.56 -1.22
C VAL A 17 26.29 2.76 -2.61
N VAL A 18 25.46 3.01 -3.63
CA VAL A 18 25.91 3.20 -5.01
C VAL A 18 26.81 4.45 -5.14
N ILE A 19 26.44 5.56 -4.48
CA ILE A 19 27.23 6.80 -4.52
C ILE A 19 28.58 6.60 -3.83
N VAL A 20 28.61 5.92 -2.68
CA VAL A 20 29.86 5.64 -1.95
C VAL A 20 30.82 4.81 -2.79
N THR A 21 30.33 3.77 -3.46
CA THR A 21 31.16 2.92 -4.33
C THR A 21 31.67 3.66 -5.56
N ALA A 22 30.82 4.45 -6.22
CA ALA A 22 31.21 5.21 -7.41
C ALA A 22 32.29 6.27 -7.10
N VAL A 23 32.19 6.95 -5.95
CA VAL A 23 33.19 7.93 -5.51
C VAL A 23 34.53 7.25 -5.20
N GLY A 24 34.51 6.07 -4.57
CA GLY A 24 35.73 5.31 -4.29
C GLY A 24 36.47 4.88 -5.56
N VAL A 25 35.74 4.38 -6.57
CA VAL A 25 36.33 3.92 -7.85
C VAL A 25 36.92 5.09 -8.64
N LEU A 26 36.21 6.22 -8.73
CA LEU A 26 36.69 7.42 -9.44
C LEU A 26 37.93 8.02 -8.76
N ALA A 27 37.96 8.08 -7.44
CA ALA A 27 39.11 8.59 -6.70
C ALA A 27 40.34 7.67 -6.86
N GLY A 28 40.16 6.36 -6.77
CA GLY A 28 41.26 5.40 -6.96
C GLY A 28 41.84 5.44 -8.37
N SER A 29 40.98 5.47 -9.39
CA SER A 29 41.41 5.53 -10.80
C SER A 29 42.14 6.82 -11.17
N ALA A 30 41.68 7.98 -10.68
CA ALA A 30 42.40 9.25 -10.87
C ALA A 30 43.80 9.23 -10.22
N THR A 31 43.91 8.62 -9.04
CA THR A 31 45.17 8.54 -8.30
C THR A 31 46.18 7.62 -8.99
N PHE A 32 45.72 6.51 -9.57
CA PHE A 32 46.55 5.60 -10.37
C PHE A 32 47.21 6.30 -11.57
N LEU A 33 46.46 7.18 -12.25
CA LEU A 33 46.94 7.91 -13.43
C LEU A 33 47.96 9.00 -13.08
N VAL A 34 47.84 9.61 -11.91
CA VAL A 34 48.65 10.77 -11.48
C VAL A 34 49.89 10.37 -10.70
N ALA A 35 49.87 9.23 -9.99
CA ALA A 35 51.05 8.76 -9.26
C ALA A 35 52.23 8.58 -10.24
N PRO A 36 53.48 8.99 -9.94
CA PRO A 36 54.62 8.73 -10.82
C PRO A 36 54.92 7.22 -10.90
N ALA A 37 55.43 6.77 -12.05
CA ALA A 37 55.97 5.42 -12.17
C ALA A 37 57.44 5.45 -11.72
N ASP A 38 57.80 4.61 -10.75
CA ASP A 38 59.17 4.53 -10.30
C ASP A 38 60.03 3.74 -11.30
N HIS A 39 61.17 4.33 -11.64
CA HIS A 39 62.20 3.70 -12.46
C HIS A 39 63.25 3.10 -11.51
N ILE A 40 63.22 1.78 -11.36
CA ILE A 40 64.21 1.05 -10.58
C ILE A 40 65.43 0.81 -11.50
N GLU A 41 66.60 1.36 -11.15
CA GLU A 41 67.87 0.94 -11.75
C GLU A 41 68.04 -0.58 -11.56
N PRO A 42 68.68 -1.32 -12.49
CA PRO A 42 68.74 -2.77 -12.41
C PRO A 42 69.33 -3.20 -11.06
N ALA A 43 68.46 -3.69 -10.18
CA ALA A 43 68.85 -4.05 -8.83
C ALA A 43 69.90 -5.17 -8.91
N ALA A 44 70.91 -5.08 -8.04
CA ALA A 44 71.78 -6.22 -7.76
C ALA A 44 70.92 -7.45 -7.46
N ASP A 45 71.38 -8.62 -7.89
CA ASP A 45 70.68 -9.91 -7.73
C ASP A 45 70.04 -9.98 -6.33
N PRO A 46 68.70 -10.14 -6.24
CA PRO A 46 68.01 -10.09 -4.97
C PRO A 46 68.57 -11.17 -4.04
N SER A 47 68.87 -10.80 -2.80
CA SER A 47 69.36 -11.75 -1.82
C SER A 47 68.31 -12.84 -1.56
N PRO A 48 68.71 -14.08 -1.23
CA PRO A 48 67.76 -15.17 -0.95
C PRO A 48 66.70 -14.81 0.10
N GLN A 49 67.07 -13.98 1.09
CA GLN A 49 66.18 -13.50 2.14
C GLN A 49 65.10 -12.54 1.62
N GLN A 50 65.40 -11.74 0.60
CA GLN A 50 64.43 -10.86 -0.07
C GLN A 50 63.44 -11.68 -0.91
N VAL A 51 63.94 -12.72 -1.59
CA VAL A 51 63.08 -13.65 -2.35
C VAL A 51 62.13 -14.40 -1.41
N ASP A 52 62.62 -14.87 -0.26
CA ASP A 52 61.78 -15.55 0.74
C ASP A 52 60.75 -14.61 1.38
N SER A 53 61.12 -13.36 1.67
CA SER A 53 60.19 -12.34 2.19
C SER A 53 59.10 -11.97 1.16
N ALA A 54 59.48 -11.91 -0.12
CA ALA A 54 58.54 -11.67 -1.21
C ALA A 54 57.56 -12.83 -1.38
N LYS A 55 58.03 -14.08 -1.32
CA LYS A 55 57.17 -15.28 -1.33
C LYS A 55 56.18 -15.26 -0.18
N GLN A 56 56.64 -14.98 1.04
CA GLN A 56 55.79 -14.95 2.22
C GLN A 56 54.71 -13.84 2.13
N SER A 57 55.05 -12.71 1.52
CA SER A 57 54.10 -11.61 1.25
C SER A 57 53.06 -11.99 0.19
N VAL A 58 53.47 -12.67 -0.89
CA VAL A 58 52.56 -13.19 -1.92
C VAL A 58 51.61 -14.24 -1.33
N ASP A 59 52.10 -15.14 -0.46
CA ASP A 59 51.28 -16.15 0.20
C ASP A 59 50.28 -15.53 1.18
N SER A 60 50.70 -14.50 1.93
CA SER A 60 49.81 -13.74 2.82
C SER A 60 48.74 -12.99 2.03
N ALA A 61 49.11 -12.39 0.90
CA ALA A 61 48.17 -11.74 -0.02
C ALA A 61 47.16 -12.76 -0.59
N LYS A 62 47.61 -13.94 -1.03
CA LYS A 62 46.73 -15.03 -1.50
C LYS A 62 45.76 -15.49 -0.42
N MET A 63 46.18 -15.58 0.84
CA MET A 63 45.28 -15.92 1.95
C MET A 63 44.22 -14.85 2.23
N MET A 64 44.61 -13.57 2.31
CA MET A 64 43.64 -12.46 2.47
C MET A 64 42.66 -12.41 1.30
N PHE A 65 43.16 -12.67 0.10
CA PHE A 65 42.38 -12.67 -1.12
C PHE A 65 41.37 -13.81 -1.19
N GLY A 66 41.78 -15.02 -0.81
CA GLY A 66 40.88 -16.17 -0.68
C GLY A 66 39.75 -15.89 0.31
N LEU A 67 40.05 -15.23 1.43
CA LEU A 67 39.05 -14.78 2.41
C LEU A 67 38.09 -13.74 1.83
N MET A 68 38.60 -12.75 1.10
CA MET A 68 37.77 -11.74 0.42
C MET A 68 36.88 -12.36 -0.65
N SER A 69 37.40 -13.27 -1.46
CA SER A 69 36.64 -13.98 -2.50
C SER A 69 35.55 -14.87 -1.90
N ALA A 70 35.83 -15.56 -0.80
CA ALA A 70 34.84 -16.34 -0.07
C ALA A 70 33.75 -15.44 0.56
N GLY A 71 34.16 -14.30 1.12
CA GLY A 71 33.23 -13.29 1.63
C GLY A 71 32.33 -12.72 0.55
N LEU A 72 32.89 -12.45 -0.64
CA LEU A 72 32.14 -11.96 -1.79
C LEU A 72 31.16 -13.02 -2.30
N GLY A 73 31.58 -14.29 -2.42
CA GLY A 73 30.69 -15.40 -2.78
C GLY A 73 29.50 -15.54 -1.83
N SER A 74 29.74 -15.45 -0.52
CA SER A 74 28.67 -15.46 0.50
C SER A 74 27.72 -14.25 0.38
N ALA A 75 28.26 -13.06 0.15
CA ALA A 75 27.48 -11.85 -0.06
C ALA A 75 26.59 -11.95 -1.32
N THR A 76 27.12 -12.51 -2.41
CA THR A 76 26.35 -12.72 -3.64
C THR A 76 25.20 -13.70 -3.46
N GLY A 77 25.42 -14.82 -2.77
CA GLY A 77 24.36 -15.78 -2.47
C GLY A 77 23.26 -15.16 -1.59
N SER A 78 23.64 -14.30 -0.65
CA SER A 78 22.69 -13.57 0.19
C SER A 78 21.85 -12.57 -0.62
N ILE A 79 22.47 -11.85 -1.56
CA ILE A 79 21.77 -10.92 -2.46
C ILE A 79 20.78 -11.67 -3.34
N THR A 80 21.18 -12.80 -3.93
CA THR A 80 20.29 -13.65 -4.73
C THR A 80 19.07 -14.09 -3.94
N SER A 81 19.26 -14.58 -2.71
CA SER A 81 18.16 -15.00 -1.83
C SER A 81 17.21 -13.85 -1.46
N VAL A 82 17.75 -12.65 -1.22
CA VAL A 82 16.93 -11.45 -0.97
C VAL A 82 16.14 -11.04 -2.20
N THR A 83 16.75 -11.08 -3.39
CA THR A 83 16.06 -10.76 -4.66
C THR A 83 14.94 -11.76 -4.96
N GLU A 84 15.19 -13.06 -4.74
CA GLU A 84 14.17 -14.11 -4.93
C GLU A 84 13.03 -13.99 -3.92
N SER A 85 13.33 -13.69 -2.66
CA SER A 85 12.31 -13.41 -1.63
C SER A 85 11.50 -12.15 -1.96
N ALA A 86 12.15 -11.10 -2.48
CA ALA A 86 11.47 -9.90 -2.92
C ALA A 86 10.53 -10.19 -4.10
N ALA A 87 10.94 -11.01 -5.06
CA ALA A 87 10.08 -11.42 -6.18
C ALA A 87 8.79 -12.10 -5.70
N GLN A 88 8.87 -13.02 -4.74
CA GLN A 88 7.69 -13.68 -4.15
C GLN A 88 6.74 -12.68 -3.48
N VAL A 89 7.26 -11.69 -2.75
CA VAL A 89 6.44 -10.63 -2.14
C VAL A 89 5.73 -9.82 -3.22
N PHE A 90 6.40 -9.50 -4.32
CA PHE A 90 5.80 -8.74 -5.41
C PHE A 90 4.78 -9.52 -6.22
N ASP A 91 4.96 -10.83 -6.41
CA ASP A 91 3.94 -11.67 -7.06
C ASP A 91 2.66 -11.77 -6.20
N ALA A 92 2.81 -11.81 -4.86
CA ALA A 92 1.67 -11.72 -3.94
C ALA A 92 0.96 -10.35 -4.03
N VAL A 93 1.72 -9.26 -4.23
CA VAL A 93 1.20 -7.90 -4.44
C VAL A 93 0.41 -7.81 -5.75
N ASP A 94 0.93 -8.38 -6.84
CA ASP A 94 0.23 -8.42 -8.13
C ASP A 94 -1.07 -9.26 -8.04
N THR A 95 -1.04 -10.38 -7.30
CA THR A 95 -2.23 -11.19 -7.02
C THR A 95 -3.26 -10.39 -6.22
N ALA A 96 -2.83 -9.67 -5.18
CA ALA A 96 -3.71 -8.80 -4.39
C ALA A 96 -4.29 -7.66 -5.24
N ARG A 97 -3.55 -7.15 -6.23
CA ARG A 97 -4.02 -6.14 -7.16
C ARG A 97 -5.11 -6.67 -8.10
N GLN A 98 -4.94 -7.87 -8.64
CA GLN A 98 -6.00 -8.52 -9.44
C GLN A 98 -7.27 -8.72 -8.60
N ALA A 99 -7.13 -9.29 -7.40
CA ALA A 99 -8.27 -9.47 -6.49
C ALA A 99 -8.95 -8.13 -6.13
N SER A 100 -8.18 -7.06 -5.89
CA SER A 100 -8.73 -5.72 -5.66
C SER A 100 -9.49 -5.18 -6.87
N THR A 101 -9.01 -5.45 -8.08
CA THR A 101 -9.68 -5.03 -9.33
C THR A 101 -11.00 -5.77 -9.50
N GLU A 102 -11.04 -7.07 -9.20
CA GLU A 102 -12.26 -7.87 -9.19
C GLU A 102 -13.25 -7.38 -8.14
N ILE A 103 -12.78 -7.01 -6.94
CA ILE A 103 -13.64 -6.42 -5.89
C ILE A 103 -14.21 -5.08 -6.36
N VAL A 104 -13.41 -4.20 -6.96
CA VAL A 104 -13.90 -2.92 -7.51
C VAL A 104 -14.95 -3.17 -8.60
N SER A 105 -14.64 -4.04 -9.56
CA SER A 105 -15.57 -4.37 -10.65
C SER A 105 -16.84 -5.02 -10.11
N GLY A 106 -16.75 -5.86 -9.08
CA GLY A 106 -17.89 -6.48 -8.42
C GLY A 106 -18.75 -5.47 -7.67
N LEU A 107 -18.15 -4.50 -7.00
CA LEU A 107 -18.85 -3.40 -6.34
C LEU A 107 -19.47 -2.41 -7.32
N GLU A 108 -18.88 -2.21 -8.50
CA GLU A 108 -19.45 -1.40 -9.59
C GLU A 108 -20.56 -2.13 -10.34
N SER A 109 -20.50 -3.47 -10.39
CA SER A 109 -21.51 -4.32 -11.04
C SER A 109 -22.64 -4.75 -10.10
N ALA A 110 -22.51 -4.47 -8.80
CA ALA A 110 -23.55 -4.78 -7.84
C ALA A 110 -24.82 -3.97 -8.21
N PRO A 111 -25.99 -4.64 -8.34
CA PRO A 111 -27.23 -3.93 -8.62
C PRO A 111 -27.44 -2.87 -7.52
N SER A 112 -27.70 -1.63 -7.94
CA SER A 112 -27.96 -0.56 -6.98
C SER A 112 -29.19 -0.93 -6.17
N THR A 113 -29.04 -0.96 -4.85
CA THR A 113 -30.15 -1.19 -3.92
C THR A 113 -31.26 -0.14 -4.08
N SER A 114 -30.98 0.95 -4.81
CA SER A 114 -31.94 1.94 -5.28
C SER A 114 -33.13 1.33 -6.02
N SER A 115 -32.94 0.33 -6.90
CA SER A 115 -34.07 -0.21 -7.68
C SER A 115 -35.06 -0.97 -6.80
N ALA A 116 -34.56 -1.67 -5.76
CA ALA A 116 -35.40 -2.36 -4.79
C ALA A 116 -36.11 -1.35 -3.86
N ALA A 117 -35.48 -0.23 -3.53
CA ALA A 117 -36.11 0.85 -2.77
C ALA A 117 -37.20 1.55 -3.59
N ASP A 118 -36.95 1.82 -4.88
CA ASP A 118 -37.91 2.40 -5.82
C ASP A 118 -39.13 1.48 -6.00
N ASP A 119 -38.94 0.16 -6.06
CA ASP A 119 -40.01 -0.83 -6.13
C ASP A 119 -40.87 -0.84 -4.85
N VAL A 120 -40.24 -0.73 -3.68
CA VAL A 120 -40.94 -0.64 -2.39
C VAL A 120 -41.75 0.67 -2.30
N GLU A 121 -41.19 1.79 -2.73
CA GLU A 121 -41.89 3.09 -2.75
C GLU A 121 -43.10 3.08 -3.69
N GLN A 122 -42.96 2.48 -4.88
CA GLN A 122 -44.08 2.29 -5.81
C GLN A 122 -45.16 1.38 -5.23
N LEU A 123 -44.77 0.29 -4.57
CA LEU A 123 -45.71 -0.63 -3.94
C LEU A 123 -46.46 0.06 -2.78
N THR A 124 -45.77 0.82 -1.94
CA THR A 124 -46.38 1.59 -0.84
C THR A 124 -47.35 2.65 -1.35
N THR A 125 -47.02 3.29 -2.47
CA THR A 125 -47.92 4.25 -3.14
C THR A 125 -49.18 3.55 -3.66
N ALA A 126 -49.04 2.40 -4.32
CA ALA A 126 -50.16 1.61 -4.82
C ALA A 126 -51.06 1.08 -3.69
N VAL A 127 -50.46 0.61 -2.59
CA VAL A 127 -51.21 0.16 -1.41
C VAL A 127 -51.94 1.32 -0.74
N SER A 128 -51.32 2.49 -0.62
CA SER A 128 -51.96 3.69 -0.06
C SER A 128 -53.19 4.12 -0.87
N ALA A 129 -53.08 4.10 -2.21
CA ALA A 129 -54.21 4.38 -3.09
C ALA A 129 -55.36 3.36 -2.88
N GLY A 130 -55.04 2.07 -2.76
CA GLY A 130 -56.03 1.03 -2.48
C GLY A 130 -56.71 1.19 -1.11
N ILE A 131 -55.98 1.63 -0.08
CA ILE A 131 -56.55 1.92 1.24
C ILE A 131 -57.50 3.12 1.18
N ASP A 132 -57.16 4.16 0.42
CA ASP A 132 -58.04 5.31 0.22
C ASP A 132 -59.34 4.93 -0.51
N ASP A 133 -59.27 4.02 -1.48
CA ASP A 133 -60.45 3.43 -2.14
C ASP A 133 -61.32 2.67 -1.12
N VAL A 134 -60.73 1.87 -0.24
CA VAL A 134 -61.48 1.15 0.81
C VAL A 134 -62.09 2.12 1.83
N ARG A 135 -61.40 3.21 2.20
CA ARG A 135 -61.98 4.26 3.07
C ARG A 135 -63.16 4.96 2.40
N SER A 136 -63.12 5.14 1.08
CA SER A 136 -64.25 5.68 0.31
C SER A 136 -65.45 4.72 0.32
N LEU A 137 -65.18 3.42 0.19
CA LEU A 137 -66.21 2.37 0.29
C LEU A 137 -66.80 2.30 1.71
N SER A 138 -65.97 2.39 2.75
CA SER A 138 -66.41 2.40 4.15
C SER A 138 -67.32 3.59 4.46
N ARG A 139 -66.96 4.80 4.02
CA ARG A 139 -67.83 5.98 4.13
C ARG A 139 -69.16 5.80 3.38
N SER A 140 -69.12 5.14 2.22
CA SER A 140 -70.34 4.80 1.47
C SER A 140 -71.20 3.77 2.23
N ALA A 141 -70.57 2.80 2.90
CA ALA A 141 -71.24 1.80 3.72
C ALA A 141 -71.88 2.40 4.99
N GLU A 142 -71.21 3.37 5.64
CA GLU A 142 -71.77 4.14 6.76
C GLU A 142 -72.99 4.96 6.32
N GLN A 143 -72.91 5.63 5.18
CA GLN A 143 -74.06 6.36 4.61
C GLN A 143 -75.23 5.43 4.30
N MET A 144 -74.96 4.22 3.78
CA MET A 144 -75.99 3.20 3.60
C MET A 144 -76.58 2.73 4.92
N ASP A 145 -75.78 2.55 5.98
CA ASP A 145 -76.27 2.17 7.32
C ASP A 145 -77.19 3.24 7.92
N GLU A 146 -76.84 4.53 7.79
CA GLU A 146 -77.68 5.65 8.21
C GLU A 146 -79.02 5.70 7.46
N LEU A 147 -79.03 5.38 6.17
CA LEU A 147 -80.25 5.36 5.35
C LEU A 147 -81.11 4.11 5.62
N VAL A 148 -80.48 2.97 5.89
CA VAL A 148 -81.15 1.69 6.11
C VAL A 148 -81.75 1.58 7.52
N THR A 149 -81.10 2.14 8.54
CA THR A 149 -81.59 2.12 9.93
C THR A 149 -83.05 2.59 10.09
N PRO A 150 -83.46 3.77 9.57
CA PRO A 150 -84.85 4.22 9.66
C PRO A 150 -85.81 3.38 8.82
N LEU A 151 -85.37 2.78 7.70
CA LEU A 151 -86.18 1.87 6.89
C LEU A 151 -86.47 0.56 7.63
N VAL A 152 -85.45 -0.01 8.30
CA VAL A 152 -85.61 -1.19 9.17
C VAL A 152 -86.62 -0.88 10.28
N GLY A 153 -86.47 0.26 10.96
CA GLY A 153 -87.40 0.70 12.01
C GLY A 153 -88.83 0.84 11.51
N PHE A 154 -89.02 1.47 10.34
CA PHE A 154 -90.34 1.65 9.74
C PHE A 154 -91.02 0.32 9.38
N VAL A 155 -90.29 -0.63 8.79
CA VAL A 155 -90.83 -1.95 8.41
C VAL A 155 -91.19 -2.77 9.65
N GLN A 156 -90.36 -2.72 10.71
CA GLN A 156 -90.64 -3.36 11.99
C GLN A 156 -91.89 -2.81 12.67
N GLU A 157 -92.07 -1.49 12.66
CA GLU A 157 -93.14 -0.81 13.38
C GLU A 157 -94.51 -0.93 12.67
N ASN A 158 -94.52 -1.04 11.34
CA ASN A 158 -95.75 -1.09 10.54
C ASN A 158 -96.20 -2.51 10.15
N GLN A 159 -95.47 -3.57 10.52
CA GLN A 159 -95.78 -4.97 10.20
C GLN A 159 -96.28 -5.18 8.76
N VAL A 160 -95.49 -4.70 7.80
CA VAL A 160 -95.86 -4.77 6.38
C VAL A 160 -95.98 -6.25 5.98
N PRO A 161 -97.09 -6.70 5.38
CA PRO A 161 -97.24 -8.09 4.93
C PRO A 161 -96.15 -8.44 3.89
N GLY A 162 -95.38 -9.51 4.15
CA GLY A 162 -94.20 -9.87 3.33
C GLY A 162 -92.92 -9.08 3.65
N GLY A 163 -92.93 -8.27 4.71
CA GLY A 163 -91.79 -7.45 5.15
C GLY A 163 -90.61 -8.23 5.72
N ASP A 164 -90.79 -9.51 6.06
CA ASP A 164 -89.75 -10.33 6.68
C ASP A 164 -88.51 -10.49 5.78
N ASP A 165 -88.71 -10.68 4.46
CA ASP A 165 -87.60 -10.79 3.49
C ASP A 165 -86.85 -9.47 3.32
N VAL A 166 -87.59 -8.35 3.32
CA VAL A 166 -87.00 -7.00 3.25
C VAL A 166 -86.21 -6.70 4.52
N LEU A 167 -86.75 -7.07 5.68
CA LEU A 167 -86.06 -6.89 6.96
C LEU A 167 -84.77 -7.72 7.01
N ALA A 168 -84.81 -8.96 6.52
CA ALA A 168 -83.64 -9.83 6.43
C ALA A 168 -82.56 -9.25 5.52
N GLN A 169 -82.93 -8.73 4.34
CA GLN A 169 -81.99 -8.09 3.42
C GLN A 169 -81.38 -6.82 4.00
N LEU A 170 -82.18 -5.95 4.63
CA LEU A 170 -81.69 -4.72 5.26
C LEU A 170 -80.76 -5.02 6.44
N THR A 171 -81.10 -6.02 7.26
CA THR A 171 -80.26 -6.46 8.38
C THR A 171 -78.93 -7.05 7.89
N ALA A 172 -78.97 -7.85 6.82
CA ALA A 172 -77.77 -8.36 6.18
C ALA A 172 -76.89 -7.23 5.63
N LEU A 173 -77.49 -6.18 5.05
CA LEU A 173 -76.78 -5.00 4.57
C LEU A 173 -76.10 -4.24 5.72
N GLN A 174 -76.78 -4.03 6.84
CA GLN A 174 -76.18 -3.40 8.04
C GLN A 174 -75.04 -4.24 8.63
N SER A 175 -75.18 -5.56 8.62
CA SER A 175 -74.09 -6.41 9.11
C SER A 175 -72.87 -6.32 8.21
N ALA A 176 -73.07 -6.31 6.89
CA ALA A 176 -72.01 -6.14 5.91
C ALA A 176 -71.33 -4.75 6.01
N SER A 177 -72.10 -3.68 6.24
CA SER A 177 -71.53 -2.33 6.40
C SER A 177 -70.62 -2.24 7.63
N ARG A 178 -71.07 -2.78 8.77
CA ARG A 178 -70.29 -2.82 10.02
C ARG A 178 -69.03 -3.66 9.87
N GLU A 179 -69.10 -4.76 9.12
CA GLU A 179 -67.94 -5.60 8.83
C GLU A 179 -66.91 -4.86 7.94
N ILE A 180 -67.36 -4.12 6.93
CA ILE A 180 -66.49 -3.25 6.11
C ILE A 180 -65.80 -2.19 6.98
N SER A 181 -66.53 -1.53 7.89
CA SER A 181 -65.93 -0.55 8.82
C SER A 181 -64.88 -1.18 9.73
N ALA A 182 -65.15 -2.38 10.26
CA ALA A 182 -64.20 -3.10 11.11
C ALA A 182 -62.92 -3.52 10.34
N GLN A 183 -63.06 -3.97 9.08
CA GLN A 183 -61.91 -4.30 8.21
C GLN A 183 -61.11 -3.04 7.85
N THR A 184 -61.76 -1.89 7.69
CA THR A 184 -61.07 -0.61 7.40
C THR A 184 -60.16 -0.19 8.55
N ALA A 185 -60.60 -0.37 9.81
CA ALA A 185 -59.75 -0.07 10.97
C ALA A 185 -58.49 -0.96 11.04
N GLN A 186 -58.56 -2.20 10.54
CA GLN A 186 -57.38 -3.06 10.43
C GLN A 186 -56.41 -2.58 9.33
N LEU A 187 -56.93 -2.02 8.23
CA LEU A 187 -56.12 -1.46 7.16
C LEU A 187 -55.32 -0.23 7.61
N ASP A 188 -55.85 0.61 8.49
CA ASP A 188 -55.10 1.76 9.04
C ASP A 188 -53.86 1.32 9.82
N SER A 189 -53.98 0.24 10.61
CA SER A 189 -52.84 -0.35 11.31
C SER A 189 -51.81 -0.92 10.33
N LEU A 190 -52.28 -1.55 9.26
CA LEU A 190 -51.44 -2.14 8.22
C LEU A 190 -50.71 -1.05 7.41
N GLN A 191 -51.37 0.07 7.13
CA GLN A 191 -50.75 1.25 6.51
C GLN A 191 -49.62 1.80 7.37
N THR A 192 -49.88 1.98 8.68
CA THR A 192 -48.86 2.47 9.61
C THR A 192 -47.64 1.55 9.66
N GLN A 193 -47.84 0.23 9.62
CA GLN A 193 -46.75 -0.75 9.56
C GLN A 193 -45.98 -0.68 8.22
N LEU A 194 -46.69 -0.51 7.10
CA LEU A 194 -46.06 -0.36 5.78
C LEU A 194 -45.22 0.92 5.67
N ASP A 195 -45.70 2.04 6.23
CA ASP A 195 -44.95 3.30 6.28
C ASP A 195 -43.67 3.15 7.11
N ALA A 196 -43.75 2.44 8.24
CA ALA A 196 -42.60 2.13 9.08
C ALA A 196 -41.59 1.23 8.35
N ILE A 197 -42.06 0.20 7.64
CA ILE A 197 -41.21 -0.68 6.83
C ILE A 197 -40.54 0.11 5.71
N THR A 198 -41.29 0.95 4.98
CA THR A 198 -40.77 1.76 3.88
C THR A 198 -39.67 2.71 4.38
N SER A 199 -39.90 3.36 5.52
CA SER A 199 -38.91 4.23 6.17
C SER A 199 -37.64 3.48 6.56
N ALA A 200 -37.79 2.30 7.19
CA ALA A 200 -36.66 1.47 7.61
C ALA A 200 -35.86 0.91 6.43
N VAL A 201 -36.54 0.55 5.33
CA VAL A 201 -35.90 0.14 4.07
C VAL A 201 -35.14 1.32 3.47
N GLY A 202 -35.74 2.51 3.40
CA GLY A 202 -35.06 3.71 2.90
C GLY A 202 -33.78 4.04 3.67
N GLU A 203 -33.83 3.98 5.01
CA GLU A 203 -32.66 4.22 5.87
C GLU A 203 -31.59 3.14 5.67
N SER A 204 -31.98 1.87 5.61
CA SER A 204 -31.05 0.76 5.38
C SER A 204 -30.35 0.86 4.01
N THR A 205 -31.10 1.24 2.97
CA THR A 205 -30.55 1.46 1.62
C THR A 205 -29.54 2.60 1.60
N ALA A 206 -29.84 3.73 2.26
CA ALA A 206 -28.90 4.86 2.36
C ALA A 206 -27.61 4.47 3.09
N GLN A 207 -27.70 3.68 4.16
CA GLN A 207 -26.53 3.16 4.88
C GLN A 207 -25.71 2.19 4.02
N LEU A 208 -26.37 1.31 3.25
CA LEU A 208 -25.70 0.43 2.29
C LEU A 208 -24.97 1.21 1.20
N ASP A 209 -25.61 2.21 0.60
CA ASP A 209 -24.99 3.08 -0.42
C ASP A 209 -23.75 3.81 0.14
N GLN A 210 -23.85 4.30 1.38
CA GLN A 210 -22.71 4.91 2.07
C GLN A 210 -21.57 3.89 2.28
N GLY A 211 -21.90 2.67 2.70
CA GLY A 211 -20.94 1.58 2.88
C GLY A 211 -20.25 1.19 1.58
N ILE A 212 -21.00 1.07 0.48
CA ILE A 212 -20.47 0.79 -0.86
C ILE A 212 -19.54 1.93 -1.31
N GLY A 213 -19.94 3.19 -1.13
CA GLY A 213 -19.09 4.34 -1.47
C GLY A 213 -17.78 4.39 -0.68
N GLN A 214 -17.80 4.03 0.59
CA GLN A 214 -16.60 3.90 1.42
C GLN A 214 -15.71 2.74 0.93
N ALA A 215 -16.31 1.58 0.61
CA ALA A 215 -15.59 0.43 0.09
C ALA A 215 -14.91 0.74 -1.25
N GLN A 216 -15.61 1.41 -2.18
CA GLN A 216 -15.04 1.86 -3.45
C GLN A 216 -13.86 2.82 -3.23
N SER A 217 -13.99 3.77 -2.29
CA SER A 217 -12.92 4.71 -1.94
C SER A 217 -11.69 4.01 -1.37
N ALA A 218 -11.90 3.04 -0.47
CA ALA A 218 -10.82 2.23 0.10
C ALA A 218 -10.14 1.37 -0.97
N ALA A 219 -10.91 0.76 -1.87
CA ALA A 219 -10.39 -0.07 -2.95
C ALA A 219 -9.56 0.75 -3.95
N ARG A 220 -9.97 1.98 -4.30
CA ARG A 220 -9.15 2.90 -5.13
C ARG A 220 -7.84 3.31 -4.44
N GLN A 221 -7.87 3.52 -3.12
CA GLN A 221 -6.64 3.79 -2.36
C GLN A 221 -5.69 2.58 -2.33
N LEU A 222 -6.25 1.38 -2.21
CA LEU A 222 -5.50 0.13 -2.30
C LEU A 222 -4.84 -0.03 -3.68
N ASP A 223 -5.59 0.15 -4.78
CA ASP A 223 -5.04 0.07 -6.14
C ASP A 223 -3.91 1.08 -6.39
N ALA A 224 -4.06 2.33 -5.91
CA ALA A 224 -3.00 3.33 -5.99
C ALA A 224 -1.75 2.94 -5.18
N GLY A 225 -1.95 2.36 -3.99
CA GLY A 225 -0.87 1.84 -3.15
C GLY A 225 -0.13 0.68 -3.81
N LEU A 226 -0.86 -0.28 -4.39
CA LEU A 226 -0.30 -1.42 -5.10
C LEU A 226 0.43 -1.00 -6.38
N THR A 227 -0.09 0.01 -7.11
CA THR A 227 0.61 0.61 -8.26
C THR A 227 1.95 1.22 -7.83
N THR A 228 1.97 1.97 -6.73
CA THR A 228 3.21 2.55 -6.20
C THR A 228 4.22 1.46 -5.80
N LEU A 229 3.74 0.38 -5.19
CA LEU A 229 4.57 -0.75 -4.79
C LEU A 229 5.13 -1.51 -6.00
N SER A 230 4.35 -1.63 -7.07
CA SER A 230 4.78 -2.22 -8.35
C SER A 230 5.89 -1.38 -9.00
N SER A 231 5.79 -0.05 -9.04
CA SER A 231 6.90 0.79 -9.53
C SER A 231 8.16 0.64 -8.67
N ALA A 232 8.00 0.52 -7.35
CA ALA A 232 9.14 0.29 -6.45
C ALA A 232 9.83 -1.07 -6.68
N ARG A 233 9.11 -2.09 -7.17
CA ARG A 233 9.69 -3.36 -7.61
C ARG A 233 10.68 -3.15 -8.74
N GLU A 234 10.24 -2.44 -9.78
CA GLU A 234 11.06 -2.19 -10.98
C GLU A 234 12.37 -1.49 -10.60
N ASP A 235 12.28 -0.46 -9.74
CA ASP A 235 13.45 0.24 -9.20
C ASP A 235 14.36 -0.70 -8.39
N THR A 236 13.78 -1.59 -7.58
CA THR A 236 14.53 -2.54 -6.75
C THR A 236 15.25 -3.59 -7.60
N VAL A 237 14.59 -4.12 -8.64
CA VAL A 237 15.18 -5.05 -9.59
C VAL A 237 16.34 -4.39 -10.33
N ALA A 238 16.13 -3.18 -10.86
CA ALA A 238 17.18 -2.42 -11.54
C ALA A 238 18.37 -2.10 -10.61
N ALA A 239 18.11 -1.84 -9.32
CA ALA A 239 19.17 -1.66 -8.34
C ALA A 239 19.94 -2.96 -8.05
N ALA A 240 19.24 -4.09 -7.95
CA ALA A 240 19.85 -5.40 -7.76
C ALA A 240 20.73 -5.81 -8.96
N GLU A 241 20.27 -5.55 -10.19
CA GLU A 241 21.05 -5.76 -11.41
C GLU A 241 22.35 -4.95 -11.39
N LYS A 242 22.29 -3.67 -11.03
CA LYS A 242 23.50 -2.82 -10.89
C LYS A 242 24.49 -3.35 -9.84
N VAL A 243 23.98 -3.89 -8.74
CA VAL A 243 24.84 -4.52 -7.71
C VAL A 243 25.47 -5.80 -8.25
N SER A 244 24.70 -6.63 -8.97
CA SER A 244 25.19 -7.84 -9.64
C SER A 244 26.30 -7.52 -10.64
N ASP A 245 26.11 -6.50 -11.48
CA ASP A 245 27.12 -6.03 -12.43
C ASP A 245 28.38 -5.54 -11.73
N GLY A 246 28.24 -4.75 -10.66
CA GLY A 246 29.37 -4.27 -9.86
C GLY A 246 30.16 -5.40 -9.19
N VAL A 247 29.47 -6.44 -8.72
CA VAL A 247 30.11 -7.68 -8.22
C VAL A 247 30.83 -8.40 -9.36
N GLY A 248 30.22 -8.51 -10.53
CA GLY A 248 30.84 -9.13 -11.70
C GLY A 248 32.14 -8.43 -12.10
N GLN A 249 32.13 -7.09 -12.11
CA GLN A 249 33.32 -6.28 -12.32
C GLN A 249 34.38 -6.51 -11.24
N LEU A 250 33.98 -6.56 -9.97
CA LEU A 250 34.89 -6.85 -8.86
C LEU A 250 35.50 -8.25 -9.02
N ASN A 251 34.72 -9.27 -9.37
CA ASN A 251 35.23 -10.62 -9.66
C ASN A 251 36.24 -10.62 -10.82
N GLY A 252 36.01 -9.82 -11.86
CA GLY A 252 36.97 -9.69 -12.97
C GLY A 252 38.30 -9.04 -12.54
N VAL A 253 38.23 -7.97 -11.75
CA VAL A 253 39.42 -7.34 -11.15
C VAL A 253 40.12 -8.33 -10.24
N LEU A 254 39.36 -9.07 -9.43
CA LEU A 254 39.91 -10.05 -8.52
C LEU A 254 40.62 -11.18 -9.28
N GLY A 255 40.03 -11.74 -10.33
CA GLY A 255 40.68 -12.74 -11.18
C GLY A 255 41.99 -12.24 -11.78
N THR A 256 42.04 -10.97 -12.18
CA THR A 256 43.26 -10.34 -12.73
C THR A 256 44.37 -10.23 -11.67
N ILE A 257 44.02 -9.86 -10.44
CA ILE A 257 44.97 -9.81 -9.31
C ILE A 257 45.50 -11.21 -9.00
N ASN A 258 44.63 -12.23 -8.96
CA ASN A 258 45.04 -13.61 -8.70
C ASN A 258 46.05 -14.10 -9.76
N ASN A 259 45.76 -13.88 -11.04
CA ASN A 259 46.67 -14.24 -12.14
C ASN A 259 48.01 -13.52 -12.05
N SER A 260 48.00 -12.26 -11.59
CA SER A 260 49.22 -11.47 -11.37
C SER A 260 50.04 -12.02 -10.20
N LEU A 261 49.39 -12.43 -9.11
CA LEU A 261 50.03 -13.08 -7.96
C LEU A 261 50.61 -14.45 -8.32
N ASP A 262 49.92 -15.23 -9.15
CA ASP A 262 50.43 -16.51 -9.66
C ASP A 262 51.63 -16.32 -10.57
N SER A 263 51.59 -15.30 -11.44
CA SER A 263 52.73 -14.94 -12.29
C SER A 263 53.93 -14.48 -11.46
N ALA A 264 53.71 -13.62 -10.46
CA ALA A 264 54.77 -13.19 -9.54
C ALA A 264 55.37 -14.36 -8.75
N SER A 265 54.54 -15.27 -8.24
CA SER A 265 54.97 -16.49 -7.54
C SER A 265 55.81 -17.41 -8.45
N THR A 266 55.39 -17.58 -9.70
CA THR A 266 56.10 -18.38 -10.71
C THR A 266 57.46 -17.77 -11.06
N ASN A 267 57.53 -16.44 -11.21
CA ASN A 267 58.78 -15.71 -11.49
C ASN A 267 59.75 -15.70 -10.29
N LEU A 268 59.24 -15.82 -9.05
CA LEU A 268 60.06 -15.95 -7.84
C LEU A 268 60.55 -17.40 -7.59
N THR A 269 60.13 -18.35 -8.43
CA THR A 269 60.63 -19.73 -8.40
C THR A 269 61.86 -19.81 -9.29
N PRO A 270 63.05 -20.19 -8.77
CA PRO A 270 64.29 -20.09 -9.54
C PRO A 270 64.25 -20.95 -10.80
N GLN A 271 64.08 -20.33 -11.96
CA GLN A 271 64.36 -20.98 -13.22
C GLN A 271 65.85 -20.80 -13.48
N GLY A 272 66.58 -21.91 -13.56
CA GLY A 272 68.03 -21.92 -13.76
C GLY A 272 68.48 -21.45 -15.15
N GLN A 273 68.03 -20.28 -15.62
CA GLN A 273 68.41 -19.71 -16.89
C GLN A 273 68.80 -18.24 -16.78
N THR A 274 70.07 -18.01 -17.13
CA THR A 274 70.68 -16.74 -17.47
C THR A 274 69.89 -16.05 -18.58
N SER A 275 69.23 -14.93 -18.30
CA SER A 275 68.72 -14.03 -19.33
C SER A 275 68.83 -12.58 -18.86
N THR A 276 69.30 -11.74 -19.78
CA THR A 276 69.64 -10.32 -19.62
C THR A 276 68.47 -9.48 -19.07
N PRO A 277 68.73 -8.47 -18.21
CA PRO A 277 67.70 -7.72 -17.52
C PRO A 277 66.94 -6.82 -18.51
N ALA A 278 65.66 -7.13 -18.74
CA ALA A 278 64.73 -6.19 -19.34
C ALA A 278 64.25 -5.21 -18.26
N VAL A 279 64.18 -3.92 -18.59
CA VAL A 279 63.65 -2.88 -17.70
C VAL A 279 62.18 -3.18 -17.44
N THR A 280 61.86 -3.66 -16.25
CA THR A 280 60.48 -3.93 -15.81
C THR A 280 59.95 -2.70 -15.09
N VAL A 281 58.86 -2.12 -15.59
CA VAL A 281 58.18 -1.00 -14.93
C VAL A 281 57.36 -1.55 -13.76
N ASP A 282 57.76 -1.21 -12.54
CA ASP A 282 57.02 -1.59 -11.34
C ASP A 282 55.87 -0.59 -11.10
N ASN A 283 54.63 -1.08 -11.13
CA ASN A 283 53.42 -0.29 -10.88
C ASN A 283 52.75 -0.68 -9.55
N SER A 284 53.41 -1.48 -8.72
CA SER A 284 52.83 -1.99 -7.46
C SER A 284 52.52 -0.85 -6.48
N GLU A 285 53.41 0.14 -6.33
CA GLU A 285 53.14 1.33 -5.51
C GLU A 285 51.98 2.18 -6.07
N ARG A 286 51.90 2.38 -7.39
CA ARG A 286 50.77 3.11 -8.00
C ARG A 286 49.44 2.41 -7.72
N THR A 287 49.42 1.08 -7.78
CA THR A 287 48.22 0.26 -7.56
C THR A 287 47.82 0.26 -6.09
N ALA A 288 48.79 0.12 -5.18
CA ALA A 288 48.54 0.16 -3.74
C ALA A 288 48.01 1.53 -3.29
N LEU A 289 48.61 2.61 -3.81
CA LEU A 289 48.22 3.99 -3.48
C LEU A 289 46.84 4.33 -4.05
N ALA A 290 46.50 3.85 -5.25
CA ALA A 290 45.17 3.96 -5.84
C ALA A 290 44.08 3.26 -5.02
N LEU A 291 44.34 2.03 -4.55
CA LEU A 291 43.40 1.29 -3.71
C LEU A 291 43.20 1.96 -2.34
N LEU A 292 44.27 2.45 -1.73
CA LEU A 292 44.23 3.09 -0.41
C LEU A 292 43.45 4.40 -0.46
N VAL A 293 43.69 5.23 -1.48
CA VAL A 293 42.96 6.49 -1.69
C VAL A 293 41.49 6.24 -2.03
N GLY A 294 41.19 5.25 -2.89
CA GLY A 294 39.81 4.87 -3.21
C GLY A 294 39.03 4.41 -1.97
N ALA A 295 39.64 3.58 -1.12
CA ALA A 295 39.03 3.08 0.11
C ALA A 295 38.80 4.20 1.15
N LEU A 296 39.77 5.09 1.35
CA LEU A 296 39.63 6.23 2.26
C LEU A 296 38.55 7.22 1.80
N CYS A 297 38.48 7.51 0.49
CA CYS A 297 37.43 8.36 -0.06
C CYS A 297 36.05 7.75 0.15
N ALA A 298 35.87 6.45 -0.13
CA ALA A 298 34.61 5.74 0.08
C ALA A 298 34.17 5.80 1.55
N LEU A 299 35.08 5.49 2.48
CA LEU A 299 34.81 5.56 3.93
C LEU A 299 34.47 6.98 4.40
N ALA A 300 35.15 8.00 3.87
CA ALA A 300 34.85 9.39 4.20
C ALA A 300 33.45 9.79 3.72
N THR A 301 33.05 9.43 2.50
CA THR A 301 31.67 9.65 2.02
C THR A 301 30.63 8.93 2.86
N LEU A 302 30.89 7.67 3.25
CA LEU A 302 30.01 6.91 4.14
C LEU A 302 29.86 7.63 5.49
N ALA A 303 30.96 8.05 6.10
CA ALA A 303 30.96 8.74 7.40
C ALA A 303 30.23 10.09 7.34
N ILE A 304 30.40 10.86 6.26
CA ILE A 304 29.68 12.14 6.06
C ILE A 304 28.18 11.89 5.92
N MET A 305 27.77 10.91 5.11
CA MET A 305 26.35 10.62 4.91
C MET A 305 25.68 10.07 6.17
N VAL A 306 26.35 9.18 6.92
CA VAL A 306 25.88 8.69 8.22
C VAL A 306 25.81 9.83 9.24
N GLY A 307 26.82 10.71 9.29
CA GLY A 307 26.85 11.88 10.16
C GLY A 307 25.76 12.92 9.85
N MET A 308 25.43 13.11 8.57
CA MET A 308 24.33 13.97 8.15
C MET A 308 22.96 13.39 8.49
N ASN A 309 22.79 12.07 8.41
CA ASN A 309 21.54 11.39 8.77
C ASN A 309 21.31 11.35 10.29
N HIS A 310 22.39 11.34 11.09
CA HIS A 310 22.34 11.37 12.55
C HIS A 310 22.29 12.75 13.19
N ARG A 311 22.28 13.86 12.42
CA ARG A 311 22.14 15.20 13.01
C ARG A 311 20.83 15.27 13.81
N PRO A 312 20.89 15.39 15.15
CA PRO A 312 19.73 15.21 15.99
C PRO A 312 18.74 16.34 15.74
N ARG A 313 17.46 15.99 15.51
CA ARG A 313 16.29 16.90 15.37
C ARG A 313 16.02 17.79 16.60
N ARG A 314 16.99 17.97 17.50
CA ARG A 314 16.89 18.72 18.76
C ARG A 314 16.72 20.24 18.58
N LEU A 315 16.89 20.78 17.38
CA LEU A 315 16.68 22.21 17.11
C LEU A 315 15.25 22.60 16.74
N ARG A 316 14.32 21.66 16.50
CA ARG A 316 12.91 22.00 16.19
C ARG A 316 11.96 21.97 17.39
N ALA A 317 12.36 21.44 18.54
CA ALA A 317 11.53 21.45 19.74
C ALA A 317 11.63 22.74 20.58
N ARG A 318 12.58 23.64 20.30
CA ARG A 318 12.82 24.86 21.10
C ARG A 318 12.26 26.17 20.52
N LEU A 319 11.59 26.13 19.38
CA LEU A 319 10.99 27.33 18.74
C LEU A 319 9.46 27.29 18.61
N GLY A 320 8.79 26.21 19.06
CA GLY A 320 7.33 26.07 18.96
C GLY A 320 6.54 26.22 20.26
N ALA A 321 7.20 26.23 21.42
CA ALA A 321 6.54 26.31 22.73
C ALA A 321 6.80 27.67 23.38
N GLY A 322 5.98 28.68 23.05
CA GLY A 322 6.10 29.98 23.71
C GLY A 322 5.35 31.14 23.09
N ARG A 323 4.12 30.96 22.58
CA ARG A 323 3.24 32.11 22.30
C ARG A 323 1.75 31.75 22.30
N HIS A 324 1.24 31.35 23.47
CA HIS A 324 -0.16 31.62 23.81
C HIS A 324 -0.17 32.32 25.17
N ALA A 325 0.05 33.63 25.10
CA ALA A 325 -0.21 34.55 26.18
C ALA A 325 -1.70 34.92 26.11
N ASN A 326 -2.38 34.66 27.24
CA ASN A 326 -3.20 35.62 27.97
C ASN A 326 -4.35 36.32 27.22
N GLY A 327 -5.58 35.92 27.59
CA GLY A 327 -6.82 36.61 27.24
C GLY A 327 -7.91 36.29 28.25
N THR A 328 -7.73 36.76 29.48
CA THR A 328 -8.75 36.83 30.54
C THR A 328 -9.63 38.07 30.39
N SER A 329 -10.85 37.96 30.95
CA SER A 329 -11.88 38.99 31.16
C SER A 329 -12.74 39.31 29.91
N VAL A 330 -14.08 39.37 29.98
CA VAL A 330 -14.89 40.09 30.96
C VAL A 330 -16.22 39.38 31.25
N VAL A 331 -16.58 39.38 32.54
CA VAL A 331 -17.89 39.11 33.14
C VAL A 331 -18.78 40.35 33.00
N ALA A 332 -20.01 40.18 32.52
CA ALA A 332 -21.24 40.95 32.84
C ALA A 332 -22.34 40.45 31.89
N GLY A 333 -23.59 40.17 32.25
CA GLY A 333 -24.36 40.32 33.47
C GLY A 333 -25.83 40.12 33.09
N GLU A 334 -26.53 39.29 33.87
CA GLU A 334 -27.95 39.36 34.27
C GLU A 334 -29.14 39.45 33.25
N PRO A 335 -30.37 39.11 33.72
CA PRO A 335 -31.44 38.52 32.91
C PRO A 335 -32.59 39.48 32.56
N ALA A 336 -33.46 39.01 31.67
CA ALA A 336 -34.90 39.26 31.67
C ALA A 336 -35.62 38.04 31.09
#